data_AF-A0A496S1F6-F1
#
_entry.id   AF-A0A496S1F6-F1
#
_cell.length_a   1.000
_cell.length_b   1.000
_cell.length_c   1.000
_cell.angle_alpha   90.00
_cell.angle_beta   90.00
_cell.angle_gamma   90.00
#
_symmetry.space_group_name_H-M   'P 1'
#
loop_
_entity.id
_entity.type
_entity.pdbx_description
1 polymer ?
#
loop_
_entity_poly.entity_id
_entity_poly.type
_entity_poly.pdbx_seq_one_letter_code
_entity_poly.pdbx_strand_id
1 'polypeptide(L)'
;MRKKPVIHIGCSGWNYNHWKGRFYPGKSSSETWFREYSAVFSTVEINNTFYQLPELSTFERWRDQASPGFIYAVKANRFITHMKKLKDP
;
A
#
# COMPACT_ATOMS: atom_id res chain seq x y z
N MET A 1 31.48 -11.87 -5.00
CA MET A 1 30.52 -12.15 -3.90
C MET A 1 29.13 -11.73 -4.34
N ARG A 2 28.10 -12.59 -4.20
CA ARG A 2 26.73 -12.24 -4.59
C ARG A 2 26.12 -11.28 -3.56
N LYS A 3 25.62 -10.12 -3.99
CA LYS A 3 24.95 -9.14 -3.11
C LYS A 3 23.76 -9.82 -2.42
N LYS A 4 23.63 -9.66 -1.10
CA LYS A 4 22.45 -10.16 -0.38
C LYS A 4 21.19 -9.43 -0.90
N PRO A 5 20.06 -10.13 -1.08
CA PRO A 5 18.83 -9.50 -1.54
C PRO A 5 18.26 -8.57 -0.46
N VAL A 6 17.64 -7.47 -0.89
CA VAL A 6 16.85 -6.60 -0.01
C VAL A 6 15.49 -7.27 0.23
N ILE A 7 15.08 -7.39 1.49
CA ILE A 7 13.82 -8.01 1.89
C ILE A 7 12.89 -6.90 2.39
N HIS A 8 11.69 -6.83 1.84
CA HIS A 8 10.65 -5.90 2.26
C HIS A 8 9.51 -6.65 2.93
N ILE A 9 9.12 -6.21 4.14
CA ILE A 9 8.03 -6.79 4.92
C ILE A 9 6.92 -5.74 5.07
N GLY A 10 5.69 -6.19 4.86
CA GLY A 10 4.47 -5.39 4.88
C GLY A 10 3.21 -6.25 4.84
N CYS A 11 2.06 -5.61 4.65
CA CYS A 11 0.72 -6.20 4.72
C CYS A 11 -0.06 -5.91 3.43
N SER A 12 -1.15 -6.64 3.21
CA SER A 12 -2.12 -6.37 2.14
C SER A 12 -3.12 -5.30 2.53
N GLY A 13 -2.63 -4.07 2.73
CA GLY A 13 -3.41 -2.92 3.15
C GLY A 13 -3.06 -2.43 4.56
N TRP A 14 -3.60 -1.27 4.91
CA TRP A 14 -3.37 -0.60 6.20
C TRP A 14 -4.66 -0.08 6.86
N ASN A 15 -5.72 0.18 6.08
CA ASN A 15 -6.91 0.86 6.57
C ASN A 15 -7.91 -0.13 7.19
N TYR A 16 -7.74 -0.45 8.48
CA TYR A 16 -8.56 -1.41 9.21
C TYR A 16 -8.96 -0.89 10.59
N ASN A 17 -10.27 -0.70 10.82
CA ASN A 17 -10.79 -0.22 12.10
C ASN A 17 -10.37 -1.08 13.30
N HIS A 18 -10.28 -2.40 13.14
CA HIS A 18 -9.91 -3.32 14.21
C HIS A 18 -8.41 -3.25 14.61
N TRP A 19 -7.59 -2.48 13.88
CA TRP A 19 -6.19 -2.19 14.25
C TRP A 19 -6.09 -0.99 15.20
N LYS A 20 -7.14 -0.18 15.32
CA LYS A 20 -7.17 0.95 16.25
C LYS A 20 -7.06 0.45 17.70
N GLY A 21 -6.13 1.01 18.46
CA GLY A 21 -5.82 0.61 19.84
C GLY A 21 -4.96 -0.65 19.96
N ARG A 22 -4.63 -1.34 18.85
CA ARG A 22 -3.73 -2.50 18.84
C ARG A 22 -2.42 -2.20 18.13
N PHE A 23 -2.52 -1.59 16.96
CA PHE A 23 -1.39 -1.16 16.14
C PHE A 23 -1.36 0.37 16.02
N TYR A 24 -2.51 1.00 15.77
CA TYR A 24 -2.63 2.45 15.78
C TYR A 24 -2.92 2.96 17.20
N PRO A 25 -2.28 4.05 17.66
CA PRO A 25 -2.61 4.68 18.93
C PRO A 25 -4.12 4.96 19.07
N GLY A 26 -4.64 4.88 20.30
CA GLY A 26 -6.09 4.98 20.55
C GLY A 26 -6.73 6.30 20.10
N LYS A 27 -5.94 7.38 20.02
CA LYS A 27 -6.38 8.71 19.56
C LYS A 27 -6.21 8.93 18.05
N SER A 28 -5.68 7.97 17.31
CA SER A 28 -5.42 8.12 15.87
C SER A 28 -6.72 8.15 15.05
N SER A 29 -6.75 9.05 14.06
CA SER A 29 -7.78 9.11 13.03
C SER A 29 -7.36 8.26 11.83
N SER A 30 -8.32 7.86 10.97
CA SER A 30 -8.01 7.09 9.76
C SER A 30 -7.08 7.82 8.79
N GLU A 31 -7.02 9.15 8.87
CA GLU A 31 -6.12 9.99 8.08
C GLU A 31 -4.65 9.84 8.49
N THR A 32 -4.35 9.49 9.75
CA THR A 32 -2.97 9.30 10.23
C THR A 32 -2.47 7.87 10.05
N TRP A 33 -3.36 6.90 9.84
CA TRP A 33 -3.01 5.48 9.80
C TRP A 33 -1.96 5.11 8.75
N PHE A 34 -2.00 5.73 7.57
CA PHE A 34 -0.98 5.43 6.56
C PHE A 34 0.41 5.89 7.00
N ARG A 35 0.51 7.09 7.58
CA ARG A 35 1.77 7.61 8.12
C ARG A 35 2.30 6.69 9.22
N GLU A 36 1.45 6.31 10.17
CA GLU A 36 1.79 5.39 11.27
C GLU A 36 2.23 4.01 10.75
N TYR A 37 1.52 3.48 9.76
CA TYR A 37 1.86 2.22 9.11
C TYR A 37 3.24 2.27 8.43
N SER A 38 3.47 3.31 7.63
CA SER A 38 4.71 3.48 6.87
C SER A 38 5.93 3.77 7.75
N ALA A 39 5.73 4.12 9.02
CA ALA A 39 6.81 4.27 9.99
C ALA A 39 7.30 2.93 10.57
N VAL A 40 6.49 1.86 10.45
CA VAL A 40 6.80 0.52 10.98
C VAL A 40 7.19 -0.46 9.88
N PHE A 41 6.48 -0.42 8.74
CA PHE A 41 6.71 -1.33 7.62
C PHE A 41 7.41 -0.63 6.45
N SER A 42 8.10 -1.43 5.64
CA SER A 42 8.85 -0.93 4.46
C SER A 42 8.07 -0.98 3.16
N THR A 43 6.91 -1.66 3.16
CA THR A 43 6.07 -1.83 1.97
C THR A 43 4.61 -2.05 2.33
N VAL A 44 3.72 -1.86 1.36
CA VAL A 44 2.31 -2.27 1.44
C VAL A 44 1.81 -2.73 0.08
N GLU A 45 0.95 -3.75 0.09
CA GLU A 45 0.20 -4.13 -1.10
C GLU A 45 -1.12 -3.32 -1.18
N ILE A 46 -1.33 -2.63 -2.30
CA ILE A 46 -2.55 -1.87 -2.58
C ILE A 46 -3.49 -2.75 -3.40
N ASN A 47 -4.61 -3.12 -2.81
CA ASN A 47 -5.67 -3.89 -3.48
C ASN A 47 -6.79 -3.02 -4.06
N ASN A 48 -6.95 -1.76 -3.61
CA ASN A 48 -8.03 -0.89 -4.10
C ASN A 48 -7.99 -0.70 -5.63
N THR A 49 -6.78 -0.61 -6.19
CA THR A 49 -6.50 -0.49 -7.62
C THR A 49 -7.04 -1.66 -8.46
N PHE A 50 -7.23 -2.82 -7.84
CA PHE A 50 -7.82 -3.99 -8.49
C PHE A 50 -9.27 -3.73 -8.91
N TYR A 51 -10.03 -2.99 -8.10
CA TYR A 51 -11.47 -2.75 -8.31
C TYR A 51 -11.75 -1.45 -9.05
N GLN A 52 -10.99 -0.40 -8.75
CA GLN A 52 -11.16 0.94 -9.32
C GLN A 52 -9.78 1.56 -9.55
N LEU A 53 -9.65 2.45 -10.53
CA LEU A 53 -8.42 3.22 -10.72
C LEU A 53 -8.54 4.50 -9.88
N PRO A 54 -7.70 4.70 -8.83
CA PRO A 54 -7.69 5.94 -8.07
C PRO A 54 -7.20 7.11 -8.92
N GLU A 55 -7.61 8.31 -8.55
CA GLU A 55 -7.07 9.56 -9.12
C GLU A 55 -5.58 9.72 -8.84
N LEU A 56 -4.87 10.42 -9.73
CA LEU A 56 -3.44 10.70 -9.58
C LEU A 56 -3.12 11.34 -8.21
N SER A 57 -3.94 12.29 -7.77
CA SER A 57 -3.81 12.97 -6.48
C SER A 57 -3.83 12.01 -5.28
N THR A 58 -4.49 10.86 -5.41
CA THR A 58 -4.48 9.83 -4.37
C THR A 58 -3.11 9.17 -4.26
N PHE A 59 -2.48 8.86 -5.40
CA PHE A 59 -1.11 8.32 -5.43
C PHE A 59 -0.08 9.33 -4.94
N GLU A 60 -0.23 10.61 -5.31
CA GLU A 60 0.62 11.70 -4.82
C GLU A 60 0.53 11.82 -3.31
N ARG A 61 -0.70 11.81 -2.75
CA ARG A 61 -0.89 11.85 -1.30
C ARG A 61 -0.26 10.65 -0.59
N TRP A 62 -0.35 9.44 -1.17
CA TRP A 62 0.33 8.27 -0.59
C TRP A 62 1.85 8.47 -0.61
N ARG A 63 2.43 8.86 -1.75
CA ARG A 63 3.86 9.16 -1.88
C ARG A 63 4.32 10.18 -0.83
N ASP A 64 3.59 11.28 -0.66
CA ASP A 64 3.98 12.39 0.21
C ASP A 64 3.86 12.05 1.71
N GLN A 65 3.01 11.07 2.05
CA GLN A 65 2.85 10.61 3.43
C GLN A 65 3.80 9.48 3.83
N ALA A 66 4.39 8.77 2.86
CA ALA A 66 5.22 7.59 3.11
C ALA A 66 6.57 7.96 3.73
N SER A 67 7.10 7.09 4.59
CA SER A 67 8.47 7.21 5.05
C SER A 67 9.48 7.09 3.89
N PRO A 68 10.67 7.72 3.99
CA PRO A 68 11.70 7.61 2.96
C PRO A 68 12.06 6.15 2.64
N GLY A 69 12.12 5.81 1.35
CA GLY A 69 12.45 4.45 0.89
C GLY A 69 11.31 3.44 0.98
N PHE A 70 10.10 3.86 1.38
CA PHE A 70 8.91 3.02 1.34
C PHE A 70 8.53 2.68 -0.11
N ILE A 71 8.17 1.41 -0.35
CA ILE A 71 7.78 0.92 -1.67
C ILE A 71 6.35 0.38 -1.67
N TYR A 72 5.71 0.31 -2.83
CA TYR A 72 4.34 -0.15 -2.96
C TYR A 72 4.26 -1.35 -3.90
N ALA A 73 3.46 -2.34 -3.53
CA ALA A 73 3.05 -3.42 -4.42
C ALA A 73 1.61 -3.15 -4.89
N VAL A 74 1.46 -2.58 -6.09
CA VAL A 74 0.14 -2.19 -6.62
C VAL A 74 -0.49 -3.33 -7.41
N LYS A 75 -1.69 -3.78 -7.02
CA LYS A 75 -2.42 -4.78 -7.81
C LYS A 75 -2.95 -4.16 -9.10
N ALA A 76 -2.62 -4.79 -10.23
CA ALA A 76 -3.17 -4.40 -11.53
C ALA A 76 -4.70 -4.51 -11.55
N ASN A 77 -5.36 -3.61 -12.28
CA ASN A 77 -6.81 -3.56 -12.33
C ASN A 77 -7.41 -4.86 -12.89
N ARG A 78 -8.54 -5.31 -12.33
CA ARG A 78 -9.25 -6.52 -12.77
C ARG A 78 -9.70 -6.44 -14.24
N PHE A 79 -9.93 -5.24 -14.76
CA PHE A 79 -10.23 -5.05 -16.19
C PHE A 79 -9.11 -5.60 -17.06
N ILE A 80 -7.85 -5.38 -16.67
CA ILE A 80 -6.67 -5.87 -17.39
C ILE A 80 -6.52 -7.37 -17.17
N THR A 81 -6.47 -7.79 -15.90
CA THR A 81 -6.06 -9.16 -15.54
C THR A 81 -7.17 -10.21 -15.70
N HIS A 82 -8.43 -9.85 -15.47
CA HIS A 82 -9.56 -10.80 -15.48
C HIS A 82 -10.45 -10.65 -16.72
N MET A 83 -10.75 -9.41 -17.14
CA MET A 83 -11.63 -9.18 -18.29
C MET A 83 -10.87 -9.30 -19.62
N LYS A 84 -9.74 -8.60 -19.76
CA LYS A 84 -8.87 -8.66 -20.94
C LYS A 84 -7.86 -9.82 -20.88
N LYS A 85 -7.69 -10.44 -19.70
CA LYS A 85 -6.80 -11.59 -19.45
C LYS A 85 -5.34 -11.35 -19.81
N LEU A 86 -4.88 -10.09 -19.75
CA LEU A 86 -3.49 -9.69 -20.01
C LEU A 86 -2.90 -10.30 -21.30
N LYS A 87 -3.67 -10.26 -22.41
CA LYS A 87 -3.23 -10.84 -23.69
C LYS A 87 -2.11 -10.05 -24.36
N ASP A 88 -2.12 -8.73 -24.20
CA ASP A 88 -1.11 -7.80 -24.73
C ASP A 88 -0.55 -6.95 -23.56
N PRO A 89 0.58 -7.35 -22.96
CA PRO A 89 1.18 -6.69 -21.80
C PRO A 89 2.01 -5.44 -22.13
#